data_AF-A0A662HB39-F1
#
_entry.id   AF-A0A662HB39-F1
#
_cell.length_a   1.000
_cell.length_b   1.000
_cell.length_c   1.000
_cell.angle_alpha   90.00
_cell.angle_beta   90.00
_cell.angle_gamma   90.00
#
_symmetry.space_group_name_H-M   'P 1'
#
loop_
_entity.id
_entity.type
_entity.pdbx_description
1 polymer ?
#
loop_
_entity_poly.entity_id
_entity_poly.type
_entity_poly.pdbx_seq_one_letter_code
_entity_poly.pdbx_strand_id
1 'polypeptide(L)'
;MRESEIEELIHSIEWRVEGDRIVFVVPSRTTRGRRYPVVVSRKDWRVLDHSPCPAWLKGLRCWHLKAVEKMLAKVEGLIEQGYTKGVGYRPLTDEGHDVEEKGATVLVPAYAKLVYAEKEIEALAELAKGLAQL
;
A
#
# COMPACT_ATOMS: atom_id res chain seq x y z
N MET A 1 -2.82 18.44 -5.95
CA MET A 1 -2.51 17.35 -6.90
C MET A 1 -3.82 16.67 -7.24
N ARG A 2 -4.13 16.53 -8.52
CA ARG A 2 -5.34 15.87 -9.02
C ARG A 2 -5.23 14.37 -8.86
N GLU A 3 -6.36 13.67 -8.82
CA GLU A 3 -6.39 12.23 -8.62
C GLU A 3 -5.76 11.44 -9.78
N SER A 4 -5.95 11.91 -11.02
CA SER A 4 -5.30 11.34 -12.21
C SER A 4 -3.77 11.42 -12.14
N GLU A 5 -3.23 12.47 -11.53
CA GLU A 5 -1.78 12.66 -11.39
C GLU A 5 -1.16 11.69 -10.37
N ILE A 6 -1.97 11.23 -9.42
CA ILE A 6 -1.58 10.19 -8.46
C ILE A 6 -1.61 8.83 -9.14
N GLU A 7 -2.62 8.53 -9.96
CA GLU A 7 -2.68 7.27 -10.71
C GLU A 7 -1.49 7.08 -11.65
N GLU A 8 -1.12 8.10 -12.42
CA GLU A 8 0.08 8.06 -13.27
C GLU A 8 1.35 7.75 -12.47
N LEU A 9 1.47 8.37 -11.30
CA LEU A 9 2.62 8.21 -10.42
C LEU A 9 2.72 6.79 -9.88
N ILE A 10 1.59 6.15 -9.56
CA ILE A 10 1.59 4.80 -8.96
C ILE A 10 2.39 3.81 -9.83
N HIS A 11 2.27 3.89 -11.14
CA HIS A 11 3.01 3.01 -12.07
C HIS A 11 4.54 3.16 -12.01
N SER A 12 5.05 4.19 -11.35
CA SER A 12 6.48 4.47 -11.18
C SER A 12 7.00 4.27 -9.76
N ILE A 13 6.12 3.91 -8.82
CA ILE A 13 6.52 3.64 -7.43
C ILE A 13 7.17 2.26 -7.38
N GLU A 14 8.36 2.19 -6.83
CA GLU A 14 9.03 0.92 -6.55
C GLU A 14 8.61 0.45 -5.16
N TRP A 15 8.39 -0.85 -4.98
CA TRP A 15 8.12 -1.43 -3.68
C TRP A 15 8.93 -2.70 -3.46
N ARG A 16 9.29 -2.95 -2.20
CA ARG A 16 9.98 -4.18 -1.79
C ARG A 16 9.68 -4.54 -0.35
N VAL A 17 9.70 -5.82 -0.04
CA VAL A 17 9.51 -6.41 1.27
C VAL A 17 10.89 -6.60 1.92
N GLU A 18 11.05 -6.06 3.11
CA GLU A 18 12.27 -6.17 3.93
C GLU A 18 11.88 -6.72 5.31
N GLY A 19 11.88 -8.06 5.44
CA GLY A 19 11.50 -8.74 6.68
C GLY A 19 10.04 -8.44 7.08
N ASP A 20 9.85 -7.71 8.17
CA ASP A 20 8.54 -7.28 8.67
C ASP A 20 8.11 -5.90 8.17
N ARG A 21 8.83 -5.34 7.19
CA ARG A 21 8.56 -4.03 6.60
C ARG A 21 8.34 -4.12 5.10
N ILE A 22 7.67 -3.11 4.56
CA ILE A 22 7.49 -2.87 3.14
C ILE A 22 8.00 -1.46 2.88
N VAL A 23 8.92 -1.32 1.94
CA VAL A 23 9.49 -0.03 1.56
C VAL A 23 8.94 0.36 0.20
N PHE A 24 8.22 1.48 0.15
CA PHE A 24 7.78 2.13 -1.07
C PHE A 24 8.70 3.30 -1.39
N VAL A 25 9.19 3.39 -2.63
CA VAL A 25 10.02 4.49 -3.11
C VAL A 25 9.21 5.31 -4.09
N VAL A 26 8.69 6.44 -3.60
CA VAL A 26 7.83 7.33 -4.40
C VAL A 26 8.70 8.36 -5.13
N PRO A 27 8.74 8.39 -6.47
CA PRO A 27 9.51 9.39 -7.19
C PRO A 27 8.87 10.78 -7.08
N SER A 28 9.69 11.82 -6.94
CA SER A 28 9.24 13.21 -6.94
C SER A 28 8.78 13.63 -8.33
N ARG A 29 7.58 14.21 -8.44
CA ARG A 29 7.14 14.86 -9.68
C ARG A 29 7.77 16.25 -9.88
N THR A 30 8.07 16.95 -8.80
CA THR A 30 8.52 18.36 -8.84
C THR A 30 10.03 18.52 -8.86
N THR A 31 10.77 17.48 -8.50
CA THR A 31 12.23 17.54 -8.39
C THR A 31 12.80 16.27 -9.01
N ARG A 32 13.28 16.38 -10.25
CA ARG A 32 13.84 15.24 -10.99
C ARG A 32 14.90 14.53 -10.16
N GLY A 33 14.84 13.20 -10.12
CA GLY A 33 15.80 12.35 -9.39
C GLY A 33 15.57 12.27 -7.88
N ARG A 34 14.74 13.14 -7.29
CA ARG A 34 14.39 13.04 -5.86
C ARG A 34 13.39 11.90 -5.66
N ARG A 35 13.59 11.10 -4.61
CA ARG A 35 12.73 9.97 -4.25
C ARG A 35 12.41 10.04 -2.76
N TYR A 36 11.21 9.63 -2.40
CA TYR A 36 10.68 9.70 -1.04
C TYR A 36 10.33 8.30 -0.57
N PRO A 37 11.15 7.69 0.30
CA PRO A 37 10.80 6.42 0.91
C PRO A 37 9.62 6.58 1.87
N VAL A 38 8.75 5.58 1.86
CA VAL A 38 7.68 5.36 2.83
C VAL A 38 7.78 3.92 3.30
N VAL A 39 7.95 3.73 4.60
CA VAL A 39 8.12 2.43 5.24
C VAL A 39 6.82 2.07 5.93
N VAL A 40 6.32 0.89 5.64
CA VAL A 40 5.06 0.36 6.14
C VAL A 40 5.33 -0.96 6.86
N SER A 41 4.68 -1.17 7.99
CA SER A 41 4.72 -2.43 8.73
C SER A 41 3.95 -3.50 7.99
N ARG A 42 4.51 -4.69 7.83
CA ARG A 42 3.81 -5.84 7.25
C ARG A 42 2.85 -6.50 8.25
N LYS A 43 2.99 -6.23 9.56
CA LYS A 43 2.17 -6.84 10.61
C LYS A 43 0.79 -6.19 10.69
N ASP A 44 0.74 -4.88 10.61
CA ASP A 44 -0.47 -4.07 10.84
C ASP A 44 -0.70 -3.00 9.76
N TRP A 45 0.13 -2.98 8.71
CA TRP A 45 0.00 -2.10 7.54
C TRP A 45 0.08 -0.61 7.86
N ARG A 46 0.61 -0.25 9.04
CA ARG A 46 0.80 1.14 9.46
C ARG A 46 2.09 1.73 8.91
N VAL A 47 2.08 3.02 8.59
CA VAL A 47 3.28 3.77 8.21
C VAL A 47 4.19 3.89 9.43
N LEU A 48 5.40 3.33 9.31
CA LEU A 48 6.44 3.35 10.34
C LEU A 48 7.37 4.55 10.19
N ASP A 49 7.71 4.88 8.94
CA ASP A 49 8.60 5.98 8.61
C ASP A 49 8.21 6.57 7.25
N HIS A 50 8.44 7.86 7.08
CA HIS A 50 8.10 8.60 5.88
C HIS A 50 9.08 9.76 5.70
N SER A 51 9.69 9.84 4.51
CA SER A 51 10.65 10.89 4.15
C SER A 51 10.15 12.30 4.49
N PRO A 52 11.00 13.22 4.99
CA PRO A 52 10.58 14.56 5.39
C PRO A 52 10.21 15.43 4.18
N CYS A 53 8.97 15.29 3.70
CA CYS A 53 8.41 16.19 2.72
C CYS A 53 7.79 17.40 3.42
N PRO A 54 7.73 18.58 2.77
CA PRO A 54 7.25 19.81 3.42
C PRO A 54 5.82 19.73 3.99
N ALA A 55 4.94 18.93 3.38
CA ALA A 55 3.58 18.72 3.90
C ALA A 55 3.60 17.88 5.19
N TRP A 56 4.40 16.81 5.22
CA TRP A 56 4.58 15.95 6.39
C TRP A 56 5.15 16.71 7.59
N LEU A 57 6.19 17.52 7.36
CA LEU A 57 6.78 18.38 8.39
C LEU A 57 5.79 19.40 8.98
N LYS A 58 4.70 19.68 8.26
CA LYS A 58 3.61 20.56 8.70
C LYS A 58 2.42 19.79 9.31
N GLY A 59 2.54 18.48 9.50
CA GLY A 59 1.45 17.63 10.00
C GLY A 59 0.29 17.44 9.02
N LEU A 60 0.49 17.77 7.74
CA LEU A 60 -0.52 17.64 6.69
C LEU A 60 -0.34 16.33 5.94
N ARG A 61 -1.46 15.72 5.54
CA ARG A 61 -1.44 14.51 4.71
C ARG A 61 -0.79 14.84 3.36
N CYS A 62 0.33 14.19 3.07
CA CYS A 62 1.09 14.44 1.84
C CYS A 62 0.63 13.50 0.72
N TRP A 63 0.90 13.88 -0.53
CA TRP A 63 0.51 13.07 -1.68
C TRP A 63 1.27 11.75 -1.78
N HIS A 64 2.48 11.64 -1.22
CA HIS A 64 3.23 10.38 -1.19
C HIS A 64 2.50 9.33 -0.37
N LEU A 65 1.97 9.72 0.81
CA LEU A 65 1.15 8.85 1.64
C LEU A 65 -0.12 8.42 0.89
N LYS A 66 -0.82 9.36 0.24
CA LYS A 66 -2.01 9.03 -0.56
C LYS A 66 -1.69 8.05 -1.71
N ALA A 67 -0.53 8.19 -2.35
CA ALA A 67 -0.10 7.28 -3.40
C ALA A 67 0.23 5.88 -2.86
N VAL A 68 0.90 5.81 -1.70
CA VAL A 68 1.24 4.55 -1.02
C VAL A 68 0.00 3.84 -0.49
N GLU A 69 -0.99 4.57 0.05
CA GLU A 69 -2.27 4.00 0.47
C GLU A 69 -2.99 3.29 -0.69
N LYS A 70 -3.08 3.95 -1.86
CA LYS A 70 -3.65 3.35 -3.06
C LYS A 70 -2.85 2.14 -3.53
N MET A 71 -1.52 2.23 -3.44
CA MET A 71 -0.65 1.16 -3.86
C MET A 71 -0.75 -0.08 -2.97
N LEU A 72 -0.76 0.12 -1.64
CA LEU A 72 -0.90 -0.94 -0.64
C LEU A 72 -2.12 -1.81 -0.91
N ALA A 73 -3.27 -1.19 -1.20
CA ALA A 73 -4.51 -1.91 -1.53
C ALA A 73 -4.39 -2.84 -2.75
N LYS A 74 -3.38 -2.65 -3.61
CA LYS A 74 -3.16 -3.45 -4.82
C LYS A 74 -1.99 -4.41 -4.68
N VAL A 75 -0.95 -4.06 -3.92
CA VAL A 75 0.24 -4.92 -3.74
C VAL A 75 0.10 -5.88 -2.56
N GLU A 76 -0.83 -5.66 -1.63
CA GLU A 76 -1.11 -6.58 -0.52
C GLU A 76 -1.31 -8.02 -1.01
N GLY A 77 -2.22 -8.22 -1.98
CA GLY A 77 -2.45 -9.55 -2.56
C GLY A 77 -1.23 -10.15 -3.28
N LEU A 78 -0.37 -9.31 -3.88
CA LEU A 78 0.88 -9.78 -4.48
C LEU A 78 1.88 -10.24 -3.40
N ILE A 79 1.97 -9.51 -2.30
CA ILE A 79 2.83 -9.86 -1.17
C ILE A 79 2.33 -11.16 -0.51
N GLU A 80 1.01 -11.34 -0.39
CA GLU A 80 0.40 -12.59 0.09
C GLU A 80 0.67 -13.78 -0.84
N GLN A 81 0.74 -13.55 -2.14
CA GLN A 81 1.18 -14.52 -3.15
C GLN A 81 2.71 -14.80 -3.12
N GLY A 82 3.45 -14.12 -2.25
CA GLY A 82 4.87 -14.33 -2.04
C GLY A 82 5.79 -13.42 -2.85
N TYR A 83 5.27 -12.44 -3.58
CA TYR A 83 6.10 -11.48 -4.29
C TYR A 83 6.77 -10.51 -3.31
N THR A 84 8.08 -10.35 -3.48
CA THR A 84 8.94 -9.58 -2.57
C THR A 84 9.27 -8.19 -3.09
N LYS A 85 9.10 -7.91 -4.39
CA LYS A 85 9.42 -6.61 -4.99
C LYS A 85 8.65 -6.35 -6.28
N GLY A 86 8.52 -5.08 -6.64
CA GLY A 86 7.80 -4.68 -7.86
C GLY A 86 7.93 -3.20 -8.19
N VAL A 87 7.37 -2.82 -9.34
CA VAL A 87 7.21 -1.42 -9.77
C VAL A 87 5.78 -1.22 -10.23
N GLY A 88 5.09 -0.22 -9.68
CA GLY A 88 3.65 -0.14 -9.84
C GLY A 88 2.97 -1.40 -9.33
N TYR A 89 1.93 -1.82 -10.03
CA TYR A 89 1.24 -3.08 -9.75
C TYR A 89 1.92 -4.30 -10.37
N ARG A 90 3.10 -4.15 -10.97
CA ARG A 90 3.81 -5.27 -11.59
C ARG A 90 4.82 -5.84 -10.60
N PRO A 91 4.62 -7.07 -10.11
CA PRO A 91 5.67 -7.75 -9.37
C PRO A 91 6.85 -7.98 -10.31
N LEU A 92 8.06 -7.83 -9.78
CA LEU A 92 9.27 -8.29 -10.46
C LEU A 92 9.56 -9.67 -9.90
N THR A 93 9.51 -10.69 -10.76
CA THR A 93 9.92 -12.04 -10.38
C THR A 93 11.39 -12.00 -9.99
N ASP A 94 11.67 -12.29 -8.71
CA ASP A 94 12.90 -12.98 -8.38
C ASP A 94 12.84 -14.34 -9.09
N GLU A 95 13.93 -14.75 -9.73
CA GLU A 95 13.99 -16.01 -10.50
C GLU A 95 13.45 -17.18 -9.66
N GLY A 96 12.29 -17.72 -10.05
CA GLY A 96 11.68 -18.93 -9.51
C GLY A 96 10.58 -18.72 -8.46
N HIS A 97 9.31 -18.62 -8.90
CA HIS A 97 8.17 -18.87 -8.01
C HIS A 97 7.03 -19.51 -8.81
N ASP A 98 6.82 -20.81 -8.59
CA ASP A 98 5.59 -21.53 -8.96
C ASP A 98 4.53 -21.22 -7.91
N VAL A 99 3.42 -20.60 -8.33
CA VAL A 99 2.32 -20.21 -7.44
C VAL A 99 1.28 -21.33 -7.40
N GLU A 100 1.16 -22.02 -6.26
CA GLU A 100 -0.04 -22.81 -5.94
C GLU A 100 -1.13 -21.88 -5.39
N GLU A 101 -2.27 -21.79 -6.10
CA GLU A 101 -3.47 -21.08 -5.66
C GLU A 101 -4.01 -21.66 -4.35
N LYS A 102 -4.12 -20.83 -3.30
CA LYS A 102 -4.94 -21.13 -2.12
C LYS A 102 -6.16 -20.20 -2.06
N GLY A 103 -7.30 -20.84 -1.80
CA GLY A 103 -8.66 -20.28 -1.91
C GLY A 103 -8.90 -19.00 -1.08
N ALA A 104 -9.75 -18.15 -1.66
CA ALA A 104 -10.09 -16.83 -1.16
C ALA A 104 -10.77 -16.89 0.22
N THR A 105 -10.11 -16.31 1.22
CA THR A 105 -10.72 -15.95 2.51
C THR A 105 -11.10 -14.47 2.42
N VAL A 106 -12.31 -14.09 2.84
CA VAL A 106 -12.75 -12.69 2.82
C VAL A 106 -11.95 -11.90 3.86
N LEU A 107 -10.87 -11.27 3.42
CA LEU A 107 -10.00 -10.42 4.21
C LEU A 107 -10.46 -8.97 4.09
N VAL A 108 -10.60 -8.30 5.23
CA VAL A 108 -10.80 -6.85 5.29
C VAL A 108 -9.58 -6.18 4.67
N PRO A 109 -9.72 -5.37 3.60
CA PRO A 109 -8.58 -4.80 2.90
C PRO A 109 -7.72 -3.93 3.83
N ALA A 110 -6.38 -4.06 3.80
CA ALA A 110 -5.50 -3.33 4.71
C ALA A 110 -5.66 -1.79 4.63
N TYR A 111 -6.15 -1.25 3.52
CA TYR A 111 -6.42 0.19 3.39
C TYR A 111 -7.51 0.69 4.36
N ALA A 112 -8.44 -0.18 4.79
CA ALA A 112 -9.45 0.20 5.78
C ALA A 112 -8.82 0.49 7.15
N LYS A 113 -7.70 -0.18 7.47
CA LYS A 113 -6.90 0.02 8.70
C LYS A 113 -6.06 1.30 8.70
N LEU A 114 -5.91 1.94 7.54
CA LEU A 114 -5.18 3.20 7.36
C LEU A 114 -6.08 4.44 7.52
N VAL A 115 -7.40 4.29 7.43
CA VAL A 115 -8.34 5.42 7.35
C VAL A 115 -9.31 5.49 8.53
N TYR A 116 -9.63 4.34 9.13
CA TYR A 116 -10.70 4.22 10.13
C TYR A 116 -10.15 3.77 11.48
N ALA A 117 -10.76 4.25 12.56
CA ALA A 117 -10.48 3.70 13.88
C ALA A 117 -10.92 2.22 13.93
N GLU A 118 -10.27 1.37 14.73
CA GLU A 118 -10.57 -0.08 14.81
C GLU A 118 -12.07 -0.40 14.93
N LYS A 119 -12.82 0.41 15.71
CA LYS A 119 -14.26 0.28 15.89
C LYS A 119 -15.08 0.49 14.61
N GLU A 120 -14.62 1.37 13.72
CA GLU A 120 -15.29 1.66 12.45
C GLU A 120 -15.02 0.54 11.43
N ILE A 121 -13.86 -0.12 11.52
CA ILE A 121 -13.50 -1.28 10.69
C ILE A 121 -14.33 -2.50 11.08
N GLU A 122 -14.51 -2.74 12.39
CA GLU A 122 -15.38 -3.81 12.89
C GLU A 122 -16.83 -3.61 12.44
N ALA A 123 -17.34 -2.37 12.51
CA ALA A 123 -18.68 -2.05 12.03
C ALA A 123 -18.85 -2.32 10.52
N LEU A 124 -17.86 -1.97 9.70
CA LEU A 124 -17.87 -2.25 8.25
C LEU A 124 -17.78 -3.74 7.94
N ALA A 125 -17.00 -4.50 8.71
CA ALA A 125 -16.86 -5.95 8.54
C ALA A 125 -18.17 -6.70 8.88
N GLU A 126 -18.87 -6.30 9.94
CA GLU A 126 -20.17 -6.89 10.30
C GLU A 126 -21.25 -6.55 9.27
N LEU A 127 -21.24 -5.33 8.73
CA LEU A 127 -22.18 -4.91 7.69
C LEU A 127 -21.96 -5.67 6.36
N ALA A 128 -20.70 -5.93 6.00
CA ALA A 128 -20.34 -6.74 4.84
C ALA A 128 -20.75 -8.22 5.01
N LYS A 129 -20.61 -8.80 6.20
CA LYS A 129 -21.09 -10.16 6.50
C LYS A 129 -22.61 -10.28 6.38
N GLY A 130 -23.36 -9.28 6.86
CA GLY A 130 -24.82 -9.25 6.76
C GLY A 130 -25.32 -9.16 5.31
N LEU A 131 -24.60 -8.45 4.44
CA LEU A 131 -24.94 -8.33 3.01
C LEU A 131 -24.61 -9.60 2.21
N ALA A 132 -23.64 -10.41 2.64
CA ALA A 132 -23.28 -11.66 1.97
C ALA A 132 -24.25 -12.82 2.27
N GLN A 133 -25.20 -12.64 3.19
CA GLN A 133 -26.19 -13.65 3.61
C GLN A 133 -27.60 -13.40 3.04
N LEU A 134 -27.78 -12.37 2.21
CA LEU A 134 -29.00 -12.05 1.46
C LEU A 134 -28.87 -12.48 0.00
#